data_AF-A0A1S2W7W0-F1
#
_entry.id   AF-A0A1S2W7W0-F1
#
_cell.length_a   1.000
_cell.length_b   1.000
_cell.length_c   1.000
_cell.angle_alpha   90.00
_cell.angle_beta   90.00
_cell.angle_gamma   90.00
#
_symmetry.space_group_name_H-M   'P 1'
#
loop_
_entity.id
_entity.type
_entity.pdbx_description
1 polymer ?
#
loop_
_entity_poly.entity_id
_entity_poly.type
_entity_poly.pdbx_seq_one_letter_code
_entity_poly.pdbx_strand_id
1 'polypeptide(L)'
;MRLLQEKVDETIRALGGYFRPLSGLARLIEEVGEVGEALEANDDQSLKAELVDVLMISTCLSNQYVTDLAEQHRRLGTEHDQEQGSFYRLVHEAGQVARVMNGYEGDKPPKRTEDIIPIGTSLARLQRELFRLARPLELDLLKEIDQTNEKNLRRDRTRFALTRDPVTEETIDHFRSATGNTERLWGAPVHEAGMLLEAHIRAALPSLRRFLRCARIEGIDGFIIEAPIERSDSLLRVKEQADQIGRIIKEQTPLSFKEAPYRIDVYAPQLGPVSPYHAEDDHRMFLVLHVDE
;
A
#
# COMPACT_ATOMS: atom_id res chain seq x y z
N MET A 1 -17.03 1.16 -2.43
CA MET A 1 -15.60 0.79 -2.56
C MET A 1 -14.67 1.99 -2.53
N ARG A 2 -14.69 2.94 -3.48
CA ARG A 2 -13.80 4.14 -3.40
C ARG A 2 -13.95 4.90 -2.09
N LEU A 3 -15.18 5.26 -1.75
CA LEU A 3 -15.50 5.92 -0.48
C LEU A 3 -15.09 5.08 0.76
N LEU A 4 -15.16 3.75 0.66
CA LEU A 4 -14.70 2.87 1.73
C LEU A 4 -13.17 2.98 1.88
N GLN A 5 -12.42 2.86 0.78
CA GLN A 5 -10.96 2.99 0.79
C GLN A 5 -10.51 4.35 1.33
N GLU A 6 -11.17 5.44 0.92
CA GLU A 6 -10.90 6.80 1.39
C GLU A 6 -11.11 6.93 2.91
N LYS A 7 -12.28 6.53 3.42
CA LYS A 7 -12.60 6.59 4.86
C LYS A 7 -11.65 5.75 5.71
N VAL A 8 -11.26 4.57 5.21
CA VAL A 8 -10.30 3.69 5.90
C VAL A 8 -8.91 4.32 5.90
N ASP A 9 -8.46 4.91 4.79
CA ASP A 9 -7.17 5.60 4.72
C ASP A 9 -7.12 6.79 5.70
N GLU A 10 -8.16 7.64 5.72
CA GLU A 10 -8.28 8.75 6.67
C GLU A 10 -8.18 8.28 8.13
N THR A 11 -8.91 7.20 8.45
CA THR A 11 -8.92 6.60 9.79
C THR A 11 -7.53 6.10 10.19
N ILE A 12 -6.86 5.38 9.29
CA ILE A 12 -5.55 4.79 9.56
C ILE A 12 -4.45 5.87 9.65
N ARG A 13 -4.49 6.91 8.82
CA ARG A 13 -3.59 8.06 8.94
C ARG A 13 -3.75 8.76 10.29
N ALA A 14 -4.98 8.96 10.76
CA ALA A 14 -5.25 9.55 12.07
C ALA A 14 -4.74 8.68 13.25
N LEU A 15 -4.59 7.37 13.04
CA LEU A 15 -4.06 6.41 14.01
C LEU A 15 -2.54 6.26 13.99
N GLY A 16 -1.84 6.88 13.02
CA GLY A 16 -0.37 6.86 12.92
C GLY A 16 0.20 6.00 11.79
N GLY A 17 -0.64 5.59 10.83
CA GLY A 17 -0.20 4.89 9.61
C GLY A 17 -0.58 3.41 9.56
N TYR A 18 -0.31 2.79 8.40
CA TYR A 18 -0.65 1.39 8.16
C TYR A 18 0.25 0.41 8.92
N PHE A 19 -0.30 -0.76 9.25
CA PHE A 19 0.45 -1.89 9.79
C PHE A 19 1.59 -2.33 8.86
N ARG A 20 2.63 -2.95 9.42
CA ARG A 20 3.55 -3.74 8.58
C ARG A 20 2.74 -4.82 7.84
N PRO A 21 2.95 -5.05 6.54
CA PRO A 21 2.04 -5.91 5.78
C PRO A 21 1.88 -7.31 6.35
N LEU A 22 2.97 -7.99 6.75
CA LEU A 22 2.84 -9.32 7.37
C LEU A 22 2.10 -9.32 8.71
N SER A 23 2.16 -8.21 9.46
CA SER A 23 1.31 -8.04 10.65
C SER A 23 -0.16 -7.85 10.25
N GLY A 24 -0.43 -7.10 9.17
CA GLY A 24 -1.77 -6.99 8.59
C GLY A 24 -2.32 -8.32 8.09
N LEU A 25 -1.48 -9.18 7.51
CA LEU A 25 -1.85 -10.55 7.13
C LEU A 25 -2.17 -11.41 8.35
N ALA A 26 -1.33 -11.36 9.39
CA ALA A 26 -1.58 -12.11 10.62
C ALA A 26 -2.94 -11.73 11.23
N ARG A 27 -3.24 -10.42 11.27
CA ARG A 27 -4.55 -9.92 11.67
C ARG A 27 -5.66 -10.43 10.76
N LEU A 28 -5.54 -10.31 9.43
CA LEU A 28 -6.56 -10.84 8.51
C LEU A 28 -6.89 -12.32 8.80
N ILE A 29 -5.89 -13.15 9.11
CA ILE A 29 -6.10 -14.56 9.46
C ILE A 29 -6.75 -14.72 10.83
N GLU A 30 -6.40 -13.88 11.81
CA GLU A 30 -7.05 -13.80 13.13
C GLU A 30 -8.54 -13.49 12.99
N GLU A 31 -8.90 -12.37 12.33
CA GLU A 31 -10.31 -11.95 12.16
C GLU A 31 -11.12 -13.01 11.36
N VAL A 32 -10.50 -13.70 10.37
CA VAL A 32 -11.14 -14.82 9.66
C VAL A 32 -11.36 -16.02 10.57
N GLY A 33 -10.45 -16.28 11.53
CA GLY A 33 -10.63 -17.29 12.57
C GLY A 33 -11.83 -16.97 13.45
N GLU A 34 -11.95 -15.72 13.90
CA GLU A 34 -13.05 -15.24 14.75
C GLU A 34 -14.40 -15.32 14.04
N VAL A 35 -14.47 -15.07 12.71
CA VAL A 35 -15.67 -15.38 11.90
C VAL A 35 -16.06 -16.86 12.02
N GLY A 36 -15.07 -17.76 11.99
CA GLY A 36 -15.29 -19.20 12.14
C GLY A 36 -15.82 -19.58 13.52
N GLU A 37 -15.24 -18.99 14.57
CA GLU A 37 -15.69 -19.19 15.96
C GLU A 37 -17.13 -18.71 16.17
N ALA A 38 -17.48 -17.54 15.63
CA ALA A 38 -18.84 -17.01 15.71
C ALA A 38 -19.87 -17.89 14.98
N LEU A 39 -19.51 -18.45 13.82
CA LEU A 39 -20.34 -19.42 13.10
C LEU A 39 -20.55 -20.71 13.90
N GLU A 40 -19.49 -21.23 14.52
CA GLU A 40 -19.59 -22.43 15.37
C GLU A 40 -20.49 -22.20 16.59
N ALA A 41 -20.36 -21.03 17.22
CA ALA A 41 -21.17 -20.62 18.36
C ALA A 41 -22.63 -20.28 18.00
N ASN A 42 -22.96 -20.12 16.71
CA ASN A 42 -24.23 -19.55 16.23
C ASN A 42 -24.51 -18.16 16.85
N ASP A 43 -23.46 -17.34 16.98
CA ASP A 43 -23.54 -15.99 17.52
C ASP A 43 -23.56 -14.96 16.39
N ASP A 44 -24.76 -14.58 15.97
CA ASP A 44 -24.97 -13.58 14.91
C ASP A 44 -24.36 -12.21 15.25
N GLN A 45 -24.32 -11.82 16.52
CA GLN A 45 -23.79 -10.51 16.91
C GLN A 45 -22.28 -10.48 16.74
N SER A 46 -21.59 -11.52 17.24
CA SER A 46 -20.15 -11.67 17.04
C SER A 46 -19.84 -11.81 15.54
N LEU A 47 -20.58 -12.66 14.81
CA LEU A 47 -20.38 -12.84 13.37
C LEU A 47 -20.47 -11.52 12.59
N LYS A 48 -21.44 -10.66 12.91
CA LYS A 48 -21.57 -9.33 12.29
C LYS A 48 -20.34 -8.45 12.56
N ALA A 49 -19.82 -8.46 13.78
CA ALA A 49 -18.64 -7.69 14.14
C ALA A 49 -17.41 -8.18 13.37
N GLU A 50 -17.15 -9.50 13.40
CA GLU A 50 -15.95 -10.07 12.76
C GLU A 50 -15.96 -9.90 11.23
N LEU A 51 -17.12 -9.96 10.58
CA LEU A 51 -17.22 -9.66 9.14
C LEU A 51 -16.83 -8.21 8.81
N VAL A 52 -17.15 -7.25 9.69
CA VAL A 52 -16.76 -5.85 9.53
C VAL A 52 -15.25 -5.68 9.75
N ASP A 53 -14.67 -6.38 10.73
CA ASP A 53 -13.24 -6.31 11.00
C ASP A 53 -12.41 -6.96 9.87
N VAL A 54 -12.86 -8.08 9.30
CA VAL A 54 -12.27 -8.66 8.08
C VAL A 54 -12.38 -7.68 6.89
N LEU A 55 -13.50 -6.96 6.74
CA LEU A 55 -13.63 -5.92 5.70
C LEU A 55 -12.65 -4.76 5.93
N MET A 56 -12.47 -4.34 7.19
CA MET A 56 -11.56 -3.26 7.56
C MET A 56 -10.10 -3.62 7.25
N ILE A 57 -9.62 -4.76 7.74
CA ILE A 57 -8.23 -5.17 7.53
C ILE A 57 -7.93 -5.49 6.07
N SER A 58 -8.86 -6.12 5.33
CA SER A 58 -8.69 -6.36 3.89
C SER A 58 -8.65 -5.06 3.07
N THR A 59 -9.43 -4.05 3.46
CA THR A 59 -9.36 -2.71 2.85
C THR A 59 -8.03 -2.02 3.14
N CYS A 60 -7.52 -2.14 4.37
CA CYS A 60 -6.21 -1.61 4.73
C CYS A 60 -5.09 -2.22 3.87
N LEU A 61 -5.06 -3.55 3.78
CA LEU A 61 -4.11 -4.26 2.91
C LEU A 61 -4.23 -3.79 1.46
N SER A 62 -5.45 -3.60 0.97
CA SER A 62 -5.66 -3.15 -0.41
C SER A 62 -5.09 -1.75 -0.68
N ASN A 63 -5.28 -0.83 0.26
CA ASN A 63 -4.73 0.53 0.18
C ASN A 63 -3.21 0.54 0.22
N GLN A 64 -2.56 -0.33 1.01
CA GLN A 64 -1.10 -0.43 1.06
C GLN A 64 -0.45 -0.80 -0.29
N TYR A 65 -1.19 -1.49 -1.16
CA TYR A 65 -0.76 -1.78 -2.54
C TYR A 65 -1.44 -0.89 -3.58
N VAL A 66 -2.05 0.22 -3.14
CA VAL A 66 -2.70 1.25 -3.97
C VAL A 66 -3.72 0.64 -4.94
N THR A 67 -4.44 -0.40 -4.55
CA THR A 67 -5.39 -1.11 -5.44
C THR A 67 -6.64 -0.25 -5.69
N ASP A 68 -7.23 -0.29 -6.89
CA ASP A 68 -8.61 0.17 -7.13
C ASP A 68 -9.62 -0.95 -6.81
N LEU A 69 -10.09 -1.05 -5.57
CA LEU A 69 -11.10 -2.07 -5.20
C LEU A 69 -12.41 -1.87 -5.95
N ALA A 70 -12.77 -0.64 -6.31
CA ALA A 70 -14.00 -0.41 -7.06
C ALA A 70 -13.93 -1.06 -8.44
N GLU A 71 -12.80 -0.94 -9.13
CA GLU A 71 -12.57 -1.65 -10.39
C GLU A 71 -12.54 -3.17 -10.20
N GLN A 72 -11.87 -3.68 -9.17
CA GLN A 72 -11.85 -5.12 -8.89
C GLN A 72 -13.26 -5.67 -8.65
N HIS A 73 -14.07 -4.99 -7.83
CA HIS A 73 -15.45 -5.40 -7.56
C HIS A 73 -16.37 -5.30 -8.78
N ARG A 74 -16.19 -4.28 -9.63
CA ARG A 74 -16.88 -4.17 -10.93
C ARG A 74 -16.57 -5.37 -11.82
N ARG A 75 -15.28 -5.72 -11.97
CA ARG A 75 -14.85 -6.89 -12.76
C ARG A 75 -15.40 -8.20 -12.23
N LEU A 76 -15.51 -8.34 -10.91
CA LEU A 76 -16.08 -9.52 -10.26
C LEU A 76 -17.61 -9.58 -10.30
N GLY A 77 -18.29 -8.52 -10.77
CA GLY A 77 -19.76 -8.45 -10.79
C GLY A 77 -20.38 -8.44 -9.39
N THR A 78 -19.65 -7.96 -8.38
CA THR A 78 -20.04 -8.11 -6.96
C THR A 78 -21.41 -7.50 -6.64
N GLU A 79 -21.75 -6.38 -7.28
CA GLU A 79 -23.03 -5.68 -7.05
C GLU A 79 -24.26 -6.50 -7.46
N HIS A 80 -24.10 -7.38 -8.46
CA HIS A 80 -25.18 -8.23 -8.99
C HIS A 80 -25.12 -9.65 -8.45
N ASP A 81 -24.14 -9.94 -7.59
CA ASP A 81 -23.91 -11.27 -7.07
C ASP A 81 -25.00 -11.67 -6.06
N GLN A 82 -25.55 -12.87 -6.25
CA GLN A 82 -26.64 -13.43 -5.44
C GLN A 82 -26.28 -14.81 -4.87
N GLU A 83 -25.03 -15.26 -5.03
CA GLU A 83 -24.58 -16.53 -4.46
C GLU A 83 -24.59 -16.49 -2.92
N GLN A 84 -24.76 -17.66 -2.30
CA GLN A 84 -24.65 -17.80 -0.85
C GLN A 84 -23.18 -17.78 -0.42
N GLY A 85 -22.94 -17.21 0.77
CA GLY A 85 -21.60 -17.13 1.35
C GLY A 85 -21.12 -18.48 1.84
N SER A 86 -19.81 -18.68 1.83
CA SER A 86 -19.20 -19.89 2.37
C SER A 86 -17.97 -19.55 3.18
N PHE A 87 -17.94 -20.00 4.44
CA PHE A 87 -16.74 -19.88 5.28
C PHE A 87 -15.53 -20.55 4.65
N TYR A 88 -15.70 -21.71 4.00
CA TYR A 88 -14.61 -22.38 3.28
C TYR A 88 -14.06 -21.54 2.12
N ARG A 89 -14.91 -20.79 1.41
CA ARG A 89 -14.45 -19.86 0.38
C ARG A 89 -13.75 -18.65 1.00
N LEU A 90 -14.24 -18.13 2.11
CA LEU A 90 -13.57 -17.05 2.84
C LEU A 90 -12.13 -17.45 3.23
N VAL A 91 -11.97 -18.63 3.83
CA VAL A 91 -10.65 -19.19 4.19
C VAL A 91 -9.78 -19.42 2.97
N HIS A 92 -10.36 -19.93 1.87
CA HIS A 92 -9.63 -20.10 0.60
C HIS A 92 -9.06 -18.78 0.09
N GLU A 93 -9.89 -17.73 -0.01
CA GLU A 93 -9.46 -16.43 -0.51
C GLU A 93 -8.46 -15.76 0.45
N ALA A 94 -8.59 -15.94 1.77
CA ALA A 94 -7.58 -15.50 2.73
C ALA A 94 -6.23 -16.19 2.51
N GLY A 95 -6.23 -17.49 2.19
CA GLY A 95 -5.04 -18.23 1.79
C GLY A 95 -4.41 -17.71 0.49
N GLN A 96 -5.23 -17.26 -0.47
CA GLN A 96 -4.73 -16.61 -1.68
C GLN A 96 -4.05 -15.27 -1.37
N VAL A 97 -4.64 -14.44 -0.50
CA VAL A 97 -4.00 -13.21 -0.02
C VAL A 97 -2.65 -13.53 0.65
N ALA A 98 -2.63 -14.53 1.54
CA ALA A 98 -1.40 -14.96 2.22
C ALA A 98 -0.31 -15.40 1.25
N ARG A 99 -0.66 -16.14 0.19
CA ARG A 99 0.27 -16.58 -0.84
C ARG A 99 0.92 -15.40 -1.57
N VAL A 100 0.12 -14.42 -1.98
CA VAL A 100 0.60 -13.23 -2.70
C VAL A 100 1.50 -12.39 -1.81
N MET A 101 1.06 -12.10 -0.58
CA MET A 101 1.84 -11.34 0.40
C MET A 101 3.15 -12.01 0.77
N ASN A 102 3.17 -13.34 0.91
CA ASN A 102 4.42 -14.07 1.16
C ASN A 102 5.40 -13.94 -0.01
N GLY A 103 4.91 -13.81 -1.25
CA GLY A 103 5.74 -13.48 -2.40
C GLY A 103 6.34 -12.07 -2.33
N TYR A 104 5.57 -11.09 -1.87
CA TYR A 104 6.02 -9.69 -1.80
C TYR A 104 6.93 -9.43 -0.59
N GLU A 105 6.54 -9.90 0.58
CA GLU A 105 7.20 -9.61 1.86
C GLU A 105 8.16 -10.70 2.32
N GLY A 106 7.89 -11.96 1.96
CA GLY A 106 8.58 -13.12 2.51
C GLY A 106 9.96 -13.39 1.90
N ASP A 107 10.59 -14.44 2.39
CA ASP A 107 11.95 -14.83 1.99
C ASP A 107 12.01 -15.45 0.59
N LYS A 108 10.87 -15.88 0.05
CA LYS A 108 10.76 -16.56 -1.24
C LYS A 108 10.06 -15.66 -2.25
N PRO A 109 10.82 -14.87 -3.04
CA PRO A 109 10.22 -14.02 -4.06
C PRO A 109 9.51 -14.86 -5.12
N PRO A 110 8.54 -14.27 -5.85
CA PRO A 110 7.79 -15.00 -6.84
C PRO A 110 8.67 -15.35 -8.05
N LYS A 111 8.39 -16.49 -8.70
CA LYS A 111 9.11 -16.83 -9.94
C LYS A 111 8.61 -15.96 -11.09
N ARG A 112 9.49 -15.61 -12.04
CA ARG A 112 9.10 -14.88 -13.26
C ARG A 112 8.04 -15.59 -14.10
N THR A 113 7.91 -16.91 -13.97
CA THR A 113 6.96 -17.76 -14.69
C THR A 113 5.71 -18.12 -13.88
N GLU A 114 5.59 -17.64 -12.65
CA GLU A 114 4.42 -17.93 -11.81
C GLU A 114 3.29 -16.98 -12.20
N ASP A 115 2.12 -17.55 -12.47
CA ASP A 115 0.90 -16.77 -12.70
C ASP A 115 0.38 -16.30 -11.33
N ILE A 116 0.75 -15.08 -10.95
CA ILE A 116 0.44 -14.50 -9.64
C ILE A 116 -0.80 -13.65 -9.82
N ILE A 117 -1.85 -14.02 -9.09
CA ILE A 117 -3.04 -13.20 -8.97
C ILE A 117 -2.67 -11.93 -8.20
N PRO A 118 -2.91 -10.72 -8.72
CA PRO A 118 -2.67 -9.48 -7.99
C PRO A 118 -3.43 -9.47 -6.66
N ILE A 119 -2.82 -8.90 -5.62
CA ILE A 119 -3.37 -8.91 -4.26
C ILE A 119 -4.74 -8.24 -4.23
N GLY A 120 -4.93 -7.19 -5.04
CA GLY A 120 -6.20 -6.51 -5.18
C GLY A 120 -7.34 -7.42 -5.65
N THR A 121 -7.04 -8.37 -6.54
CA THR A 121 -8.02 -9.36 -7.00
C THR A 121 -8.36 -10.35 -5.90
N SER A 122 -7.35 -10.86 -5.17
CA SER A 122 -7.58 -11.77 -4.04
C SER A 122 -8.37 -11.11 -2.91
N LEU A 123 -8.04 -9.87 -2.56
CA LEU A 123 -8.77 -9.09 -1.55
C LEU A 123 -10.21 -8.82 -1.96
N ALA A 124 -10.48 -8.46 -3.21
CA ALA A 124 -11.84 -8.23 -3.69
C ALA A 124 -12.69 -9.53 -3.72
N ARG A 125 -12.08 -10.69 -4.01
CA ARG A 125 -12.76 -12.00 -3.92
C ARG A 125 -13.11 -12.34 -2.47
N LEU A 126 -12.17 -12.12 -1.54
CA LEU A 126 -12.39 -12.26 -0.11
C LEU A 126 -13.56 -11.35 0.35
N GLN A 127 -13.53 -10.07 0.01
CA GLN A 127 -14.59 -9.12 0.35
C GLN A 127 -15.93 -9.48 -0.27
N ARG A 128 -15.95 -10.06 -1.48
CA ARG A 128 -17.19 -10.58 -2.08
C ARG A 128 -17.79 -11.70 -1.22
N GLU A 129 -16.99 -12.62 -0.70
CA GLU A 129 -17.49 -13.65 0.23
C GLU A 129 -18.03 -13.04 1.52
N LEU A 130 -17.45 -11.95 2.03
CA LEU A 130 -18.01 -11.21 3.18
C LEU A 130 -19.41 -10.68 2.86
N PHE A 131 -19.63 -10.04 1.71
CA PHE A 131 -20.97 -9.56 1.33
C PHE A 131 -21.98 -10.70 1.20
N ARG A 132 -21.54 -11.87 0.70
CA ARG A 132 -22.40 -13.06 0.61
C ARG A 132 -22.79 -13.60 1.99
N LEU A 133 -21.86 -13.61 2.95
CA LEU A 133 -22.10 -14.04 4.34
C LEU A 133 -22.94 -13.02 5.12
N ALA A 134 -22.78 -11.73 4.84
CA ALA A 134 -23.52 -10.64 5.48
C ALA A 134 -25.00 -10.57 5.04
N ARG A 135 -25.30 -11.00 3.80
CA ARG A 135 -26.65 -10.93 3.22
C ARG A 135 -27.75 -11.61 4.07
N PRO A 136 -27.62 -12.89 4.48
CA PRO A 136 -28.64 -13.53 5.33
C PRO A 136 -28.77 -12.91 6.73
N LEU A 137 -27.76 -12.14 7.17
CA LEU A 137 -27.77 -11.44 8.46
C LEU A 137 -28.42 -10.05 8.37
N GLU A 138 -28.90 -9.66 7.19
CA GLU A 138 -29.40 -8.32 6.86
C GLU A 138 -28.39 -7.22 7.21
N LEU A 139 -27.10 -7.52 7.07
CA LEU A 139 -25.99 -6.65 7.46
C LEU A 139 -25.48 -5.85 6.25
N ASP A 140 -25.52 -4.52 6.35
CA ASP A 140 -24.88 -3.62 5.41
C ASP A 140 -23.46 -3.29 5.89
N LEU A 141 -22.49 -4.11 5.46
CA LEU A 141 -21.08 -3.97 5.86
C LEU A 141 -20.51 -2.56 5.56
N LEU A 142 -20.95 -1.92 4.47
CA LEU A 142 -20.43 -0.61 4.08
C LEU A 142 -20.96 0.52 4.98
N LYS A 143 -22.08 0.32 5.66
CA LYS A 143 -22.59 1.26 6.69
C LYS A 143 -22.00 0.97 8.06
N GLU A 144 -21.83 -0.29 8.43
CA GLU A 144 -21.34 -0.65 9.76
C GLU A 144 -19.88 -0.26 9.99
N ILE A 145 -19.06 -0.27 8.93
CA ILE A 145 -17.66 0.14 9.02
C ILE A 145 -17.48 1.59 9.50
N ASP A 146 -18.44 2.48 9.24
CA ASP A 146 -18.42 3.86 9.74
C ASP A 146 -18.46 3.89 11.27
N GLN A 147 -19.31 3.05 11.88
CA GLN A 147 -19.44 2.95 13.33
C GLN A 147 -18.18 2.33 13.97
N THR A 148 -17.60 1.33 13.31
CA THR A 148 -16.36 0.68 13.77
C THR A 148 -15.17 1.63 13.69
N ASN A 149 -15.04 2.41 12.62
CA ASN A 149 -13.98 3.41 12.47
C ASN A 149 -14.01 4.45 13.60
N GLU A 150 -15.19 4.98 13.94
CA GLU A 150 -15.34 5.92 15.06
C GLU A 150 -14.92 5.31 16.41
N LYS A 151 -15.27 4.04 16.67
CA LYS A 151 -14.88 3.32 17.88
C LYS A 151 -13.37 3.10 17.93
N ASN A 152 -12.77 2.65 16.82
CA ASN A 152 -11.34 2.38 16.70
C ASN A 152 -10.51 3.65 16.92
N LEU A 153 -10.92 4.79 16.35
CA LEU A 153 -10.27 6.09 16.57
C LEU A 153 -10.23 6.50 18.05
N ARG A 154 -11.29 6.21 18.80
CA ARG A 154 -11.35 6.52 20.24
C ARG A 154 -10.54 5.55 21.08
N ARG A 155 -10.58 4.25 20.75
CA ARG A 155 -9.97 3.17 21.54
C ARG A 155 -8.46 3.07 21.34
N ASP A 156 -8.00 3.17 20.10
CA ASP A 156 -6.68 2.69 19.70
C ASP A 156 -5.67 3.81 19.39
N ARG A 157 -6.02 5.06 19.67
CA ARG A 157 -5.19 6.26 19.41
C ARG A 157 -3.76 6.17 19.98
N THR A 158 -3.54 5.37 21.02
CA THR A 158 -2.22 5.18 21.65
C THR A 158 -1.65 3.76 21.49
N ARG A 159 -2.34 2.88 20.76
CA ARG A 159 -1.96 1.46 20.62
C ARG A 159 -1.11 1.18 19.39
N PHE A 160 -1.11 2.08 18.40
CA PHE A 160 -0.28 1.92 17.21
C PHE A 160 1.07 2.62 17.41
N ALA A 161 2.15 1.85 17.25
CA ALA A 161 3.46 2.42 17.03
C ALA A 161 3.47 3.04 15.63
N LEU A 162 4.07 4.22 15.49
CA LEU A 162 4.21 4.88 14.19
C LEU A 162 4.95 3.93 13.23
N THR A 163 4.22 3.36 12.27
CA THR A 163 4.77 2.46 11.26
C THR A 163 4.80 3.19 9.94
N ARG A 164 6.03 3.41 9.44
CA ARG A 164 6.25 3.96 8.11
C ARG A 164 5.76 2.97 7.06
N ASP A 165 4.83 3.42 6.22
CA ASP A 165 4.39 2.70 5.03
C ASP A 165 4.53 3.61 3.80
N PRO A 166 5.09 3.11 2.67
CA PRO A 166 5.34 3.90 1.48
C PRO A 166 4.11 4.60 0.91
N VAL A 167 2.87 4.16 1.16
CA VAL A 167 1.67 4.88 0.66
C VAL A 167 1.29 6.10 1.53
N THR A 168 1.87 6.20 2.72
CA THR A 168 1.63 7.28 3.69
C THR A 168 2.81 8.24 3.86
N GLU A 169 3.94 8.00 3.18
CA GLU A 169 5.10 8.89 3.26
C GLU A 169 4.81 10.23 2.58
N GLU A 170 5.13 11.34 3.26
CA GLU A 170 4.92 12.71 2.76
C GLU A 170 5.66 12.99 1.45
N THR A 171 6.71 12.22 1.14
CA THR A 171 7.42 12.26 -0.16
C THR A 171 6.46 12.14 -1.35
N ILE A 172 5.38 11.34 -1.23
CA ILE A 172 4.35 11.25 -2.27
C ILE A 172 3.64 12.59 -2.42
N ASP A 173 3.24 13.20 -1.31
CA ASP A 173 2.49 14.46 -1.31
C ASP A 173 3.36 15.60 -1.84
N HIS A 174 4.64 15.65 -1.47
CA HIS A 174 5.62 16.58 -2.05
C HIS A 174 5.76 16.39 -3.56
N PHE A 175 5.89 15.15 -4.04
CA PHE A 175 6.02 14.88 -5.47
C PHE A 175 4.77 15.25 -6.26
N ARG A 176 3.59 14.92 -5.73
CA ARG A 176 2.30 15.28 -6.33
C ARG A 176 2.08 16.79 -6.37
N SER A 177 2.42 17.48 -5.28
CA SER A 177 2.48 18.94 -5.23
C SER A 177 3.37 19.47 -6.35
N ALA A 178 4.63 19.03 -6.42
CA ALA A 178 5.59 19.57 -7.37
C ALA A 178 5.24 19.32 -8.85
N THR A 179 4.56 18.21 -9.17
CA THR A 179 4.39 17.71 -10.54
C THR A 179 2.95 17.65 -11.06
N GLY A 180 1.95 17.67 -10.17
CA GLY A 180 0.56 17.36 -10.50
C GLY A 180 0.31 15.89 -10.87
N ASN A 181 1.26 14.98 -10.60
CA ASN A 181 1.13 13.56 -10.91
C ASN A 181 -0.04 12.91 -10.11
N THR A 182 -0.82 12.05 -10.77
CA THR A 182 -1.97 11.34 -10.17
C THR A 182 -1.84 9.83 -10.29
N GLU A 183 -0.66 9.32 -10.60
CA GLU A 183 -0.38 7.89 -10.78
C GLU A 183 -0.36 7.15 -9.43
N ARG A 184 -0.29 5.82 -9.51
CA ARG A 184 -0.24 4.93 -8.34
C ARG A 184 1.21 4.83 -7.90
N LEU A 185 1.54 5.59 -6.86
CA LEU A 185 2.92 5.76 -6.41
C LEU A 185 3.15 5.20 -5.01
N TRP A 186 4.39 4.79 -4.76
CA TRP A 186 4.94 4.56 -3.43
C TRP A 186 6.05 5.58 -3.15
N GLY A 187 6.20 5.99 -1.88
CA GLY A 187 7.22 6.94 -1.45
C GLY A 187 8.26 6.30 -0.53
N ALA A 188 9.48 6.81 -0.59
CA ALA A 188 10.48 6.64 0.44
C ALA A 188 10.19 7.55 1.65
N PRO A 189 10.75 7.22 2.83
CA PRO A 189 10.88 8.18 3.93
C PRO A 189 11.38 9.53 3.46
N VAL A 190 10.85 10.62 4.01
CA VAL A 190 11.31 12.01 3.77
C VAL A 190 12.79 12.17 4.12
N HIS A 191 13.50 13.05 3.41
CA HIS A 191 14.85 13.44 3.78
C HIS A 191 14.82 14.47 4.92
N GLU A 192 15.33 14.07 6.09
CA GLU A 192 15.39 14.93 7.26
C GLU A 192 16.66 15.81 7.23
N ALA A 193 16.53 17.07 7.65
CA ALA A 193 17.66 18.00 7.68
C ALA A 193 18.82 17.46 8.54
N GLY A 194 20.04 17.46 7.98
CA GLY A 194 21.22 16.90 8.64
C GLY A 194 21.41 15.39 8.48
N MET A 195 20.44 14.68 7.88
CA MET A 195 20.60 13.26 7.54
C MET A 195 21.56 13.09 6.36
N LEU A 196 22.54 12.19 6.51
CA LEU A 196 23.43 11.83 5.41
C LEU A 196 22.63 11.18 4.28
N LEU A 197 22.94 11.54 3.04
CA LEU A 197 22.26 11.00 1.85
C LEU A 197 22.25 9.47 1.84
N GLU A 198 23.40 8.84 2.15
CA GLU A 198 23.49 7.38 2.19
C GLU A 198 22.58 6.76 3.26
N ALA A 199 22.46 7.39 4.42
CA ALA A 199 21.57 6.94 5.49
C ALA A 199 20.10 7.05 5.08
N HIS A 200 19.74 8.13 4.39
CA HIS A 200 18.40 8.33 3.84
C HIS A 200 18.05 7.26 2.80
N ILE A 201 18.93 7.01 1.82
CA ILE A 201 18.71 5.95 0.83
C ILE A 201 18.62 4.58 1.50
N ARG A 202 19.45 4.29 2.52
CA ARG A 202 19.36 3.06 3.33
C ARG A 202 17.99 2.89 4.00
N ALA A 203 17.38 3.98 4.48
CA ALA A 203 16.04 3.95 5.07
C ALA A 203 14.94 3.63 4.03
N ALA A 204 15.14 3.98 2.76
CA ALA A 204 14.22 3.67 1.66
C ALA A 204 14.29 2.21 1.17
N LEU A 205 15.44 1.53 1.37
CA LEU A 205 15.69 0.19 0.80
C LEU A 205 14.64 -0.88 1.15
N PRO A 206 14.09 -0.98 2.38
CA PRO A 206 13.06 -1.96 2.68
C PRO A 206 11.83 -1.83 1.77
N SER A 207 11.28 -0.61 1.66
CA SER A 207 10.12 -0.31 0.81
C SER A 207 10.45 -0.45 -0.68
N LEU A 208 11.66 -0.06 -1.09
CA LEU A 208 12.10 -0.22 -2.48
C LEU A 208 12.24 -1.69 -2.87
N ARG A 209 12.80 -2.55 -2.01
CA ARG A 209 12.91 -4.00 -2.28
C ARG A 209 11.53 -4.64 -2.42
N ARG A 210 10.57 -4.20 -1.61
CA ARG A 210 9.17 -4.61 -1.74
C ARG A 210 8.57 -4.14 -3.06
N PHE A 211 8.75 -2.87 -3.40
CA PHE A 211 8.29 -2.28 -4.66
C PHE A 211 8.78 -3.08 -5.87
N LEU A 212 10.08 -3.41 -5.92
CA LEU A 212 10.66 -4.20 -7.01
C LEU A 212 10.07 -5.62 -7.14
N ARG A 213 9.41 -6.15 -6.11
CA ARG A 213 8.73 -7.45 -6.16
C ARG A 213 7.28 -7.34 -6.64
N CYS A 214 6.56 -6.28 -6.25
CA CYS A 214 5.12 -6.18 -6.46
C CYS A 214 4.70 -5.17 -7.53
N ALA A 215 5.52 -4.17 -7.86
CA ALA A 215 5.11 -3.04 -8.71
C ALA A 215 4.51 -3.47 -10.04
N ARG A 216 5.18 -4.39 -10.75
CA ARG A 216 4.70 -4.90 -12.03
C ARG A 216 3.40 -5.71 -11.92
N ILE A 217 3.27 -6.49 -10.85
CA ILE A 217 2.09 -7.36 -10.65
C ILE A 217 0.89 -6.51 -10.25
N GLU A 218 1.10 -5.53 -9.39
CA GLU A 218 0.06 -4.66 -8.86
C GLU A 218 -0.23 -3.44 -9.72
N GLY A 219 0.63 -3.12 -10.69
CA GLY A 219 0.55 -1.89 -11.49
C GLY A 219 0.80 -0.63 -10.67
N ILE A 220 1.88 -0.63 -9.87
CA ILE A 220 2.37 0.56 -9.16
C ILE A 220 3.38 1.24 -10.09
N ASP A 221 3.10 2.47 -10.48
CA ASP A 221 3.75 3.17 -11.58
C ASP A 221 5.17 3.67 -11.22
N GLY A 222 5.42 3.97 -9.95
CA GLY A 222 6.71 4.50 -9.52
C GLY A 222 6.97 4.44 -8.02
N PHE A 223 8.26 4.40 -7.68
CA PHE A 223 8.75 4.58 -6.32
C PHE A 223 9.54 5.89 -6.23
N ILE A 224 9.08 6.81 -5.37
CA ILE A 224 9.60 8.16 -5.27
C ILE A 224 10.64 8.25 -4.15
N ILE A 225 11.81 8.78 -4.46
CA ILE A 225 12.83 9.17 -3.49
C ILE A 225 13.06 10.67 -3.63
N GLU A 226 12.93 11.42 -2.54
CA GLU A 226 13.33 12.83 -2.52
C GLU A 226 14.79 12.99 -2.08
N ALA A 227 15.44 14.04 -2.55
CA ALA A 227 16.79 14.40 -2.10
C ALA A 227 16.95 15.92 -2.07
N PRO A 228 17.71 16.45 -1.10
CA PRO A 228 17.90 17.89 -0.97
C PRO A 228 18.74 18.43 -2.12
N ILE A 229 18.35 19.56 -2.69
CA ILE A 229 19.15 20.34 -3.63
C ILE A 229 18.96 21.83 -3.33
N GLU A 230 19.89 22.67 -3.75
CA GLU A 230 19.75 24.12 -3.65
C GLU A 230 19.44 24.75 -5.01
N ARG A 231 18.71 25.86 -5.04
CA ARG A 231 18.47 26.63 -6.28
C ARG A 231 19.76 27.07 -6.99
N SER A 232 20.84 27.24 -6.23
CA SER A 232 22.17 27.57 -6.78
C SER A 232 22.92 26.38 -7.36
N ASP A 233 22.41 25.16 -7.20
CA ASP A 233 23.08 23.96 -7.70
C ASP A 233 23.06 23.91 -9.22
N SER A 234 24.19 23.50 -9.79
CA SER A 234 24.29 23.31 -11.24
C SER A 234 23.61 22.02 -11.67
N LEU A 235 23.19 21.95 -12.93
CA LEU A 235 22.71 20.70 -13.56
C LEU A 235 23.72 19.55 -13.40
N LEU A 236 25.02 19.85 -13.43
CA LEU A 236 26.07 18.86 -13.22
C LEU A 236 26.01 18.29 -11.80
N ARG A 237 25.86 19.14 -10.78
CA ARG A 237 25.75 18.70 -9.38
C ARG A 237 24.51 17.86 -9.13
N VAL A 238 23.35 18.27 -9.66
CA VAL A 238 22.10 17.49 -9.56
C VAL A 238 22.28 16.11 -10.20
N LYS A 239 22.90 16.05 -11.39
CA LYS A 239 23.22 14.78 -12.04
C LYS A 239 24.17 13.92 -11.21
N GLU A 240 25.25 14.48 -10.68
CA GLU A 240 26.21 13.75 -9.84
C GLU A 240 25.55 13.16 -8.58
N GLN A 241 24.65 13.92 -7.95
CA GLN A 241 23.89 13.45 -6.79
C GLN A 241 22.90 12.34 -7.17
N ALA A 242 22.20 12.47 -8.30
CA ALA A 242 21.33 11.41 -8.81
C ALA A 242 22.11 10.13 -9.15
N ASP A 243 23.27 10.25 -9.78
CA ASP A 243 24.18 9.14 -10.07
C ASP A 243 24.67 8.48 -8.77
N GLN A 244 24.96 9.26 -7.74
CA GLN A 244 25.35 8.74 -6.42
C GLN A 244 24.21 7.94 -5.79
N ILE A 245 22.98 8.44 -5.82
CA ILE A 245 21.79 7.72 -5.32
C ILE A 245 21.60 6.40 -6.07
N GLY A 246 21.66 6.44 -7.41
CA GLY A 246 21.56 5.24 -8.25
C GLY A 246 22.64 4.20 -7.94
N ARG A 247 23.89 4.63 -7.69
CA ARG A 247 24.98 3.73 -7.25
C ARG A 247 24.67 3.09 -5.90
N ILE A 248 24.25 3.88 -4.90
CA ILE A 248 23.91 3.37 -3.56
C ILE A 248 22.80 2.32 -3.66
N ILE A 249 21.74 2.59 -4.42
CA ILE A 249 20.64 1.64 -4.66
C ILE A 249 21.19 0.36 -5.30
N LYS A 250 21.98 0.47 -6.37
CA LYS A 250 22.55 -0.68 -7.08
C LYS A 250 23.51 -1.50 -6.21
N GLU A 251 24.27 -0.87 -5.33
CA GLU A 251 25.22 -1.56 -4.45
C GLU A 251 24.51 -2.30 -3.32
N GLN A 252 23.49 -1.68 -2.73
CA GLN A 252 22.85 -2.14 -1.49
C GLN A 252 21.57 -2.96 -1.71
N THR A 253 21.09 -3.07 -2.94
CA THR A 253 19.99 -3.97 -3.30
C THR A 253 20.55 -5.38 -3.63
N PRO A 254 19.93 -6.49 -3.18
CA PRO A 254 20.43 -7.84 -3.45
C PRO A 254 20.64 -8.13 -4.94
N LEU A 255 21.54 -9.07 -5.26
CA LEU A 255 21.89 -9.44 -6.66
C LEU A 255 20.66 -9.76 -7.52
N SER A 256 19.66 -10.45 -6.97
CA SER A 256 18.41 -10.78 -7.65
C SER A 256 17.65 -9.56 -8.18
N PHE A 257 17.88 -8.38 -7.60
CA PHE A 257 17.28 -7.11 -8.00
C PHE A 257 18.23 -6.24 -8.82
N LYS A 258 19.54 -6.53 -8.83
CA LYS A 258 20.48 -5.83 -9.72
C LYS A 258 20.22 -6.14 -11.20
N GLU A 259 19.54 -7.25 -11.46
CA GLU A 259 19.10 -7.71 -12.78
C GLU A 259 17.64 -7.34 -13.09
N ALA A 260 16.93 -6.65 -12.18
CA ALA A 260 15.61 -6.12 -12.49
C ALA A 260 15.79 -4.91 -13.42
N PRO A 261 15.14 -4.87 -14.59
CA PRO A 261 15.18 -3.70 -15.43
C PRO A 261 14.40 -2.59 -14.73
N TYR A 262 15.06 -1.47 -14.45
CA TYR A 262 14.43 -0.27 -13.91
C TYR A 262 15.01 0.97 -14.55
N ARG A 263 14.14 1.97 -14.73
CA ARG A 263 14.52 3.32 -15.15
C ARG A 263 14.43 4.26 -13.95
N ILE A 264 15.37 5.21 -13.87
CA ILE A 264 15.32 6.28 -12.89
C ILE A 264 15.16 7.60 -13.65
N ASP A 265 14.03 8.25 -13.45
CA ASP A 265 13.78 9.60 -13.94
C ASP A 265 14.08 10.61 -12.83
N VAL A 266 14.73 11.73 -13.17
CA VAL A 266 15.10 12.77 -12.22
C VAL A 266 14.26 14.01 -12.48
N TYR A 267 13.53 14.45 -11.46
CA TYR A 267 12.70 15.64 -11.48
C TYR A 267 13.30 16.69 -10.55
N ALA A 268 13.88 17.74 -11.14
CA ALA A 268 14.39 18.90 -10.42
C ALA A 268 13.57 20.13 -10.82
N PRO A 269 12.38 20.34 -10.23
CA PRO A 269 11.39 21.34 -10.68
C PRO A 269 11.96 22.77 -10.73
N GLN A 270 12.93 23.05 -9.88
CA GLN A 270 13.63 24.32 -9.71
C GLN A 270 14.69 24.64 -10.77
N LEU A 271 15.10 23.66 -11.60
CA LEU A 271 15.97 23.91 -12.77
C LEU A 271 15.16 24.17 -14.06
N GLY A 272 13.82 24.15 -13.98
CA GLY A 272 12.89 24.50 -15.05
C GLY A 272 12.08 25.78 -14.76
N PRO A 273 11.09 26.14 -15.60
CA PRO A 273 10.16 27.23 -15.28
C PRO A 273 9.42 26.92 -13.97
N VAL A 274 9.33 27.91 -13.08
CA VAL A 274 8.79 27.82 -11.71
C VAL A 274 7.53 26.95 -11.69
N SER A 275 7.58 25.85 -10.94
CA SER A 275 6.39 25.02 -10.71
C SER A 275 5.31 25.91 -10.09
N PRO A 276 4.09 25.96 -10.65
CA PRO A 276 3.03 26.82 -10.13
C PRO A 276 2.46 26.30 -8.79
N TYR A 277 2.97 25.18 -8.28
CA TYR A 277 2.29 24.40 -7.27
C TYR A 277 2.73 24.69 -5.83
N HIS A 278 4.02 24.83 -5.46
CA HIS A 278 4.43 25.35 -4.13
C HIS A 278 5.92 25.76 -4.07
N ALA A 279 6.24 26.79 -3.26
CA ALA A 279 7.62 27.28 -3.05
C ALA A 279 8.46 26.44 -2.06
N GLU A 280 7.85 25.56 -1.28
CA GLU A 280 8.57 24.70 -0.32
C GLU A 280 9.33 23.55 -1.03
N ASP A 281 8.90 23.20 -2.25
CA ASP A 281 9.55 22.21 -3.12
C ASP A 281 10.81 22.77 -3.82
N ASP A 282 11.12 24.06 -3.61
CA ASP A 282 12.27 24.78 -4.15
C ASP A 282 13.63 24.31 -3.61
N HIS A 283 13.67 23.33 -2.70
CA HIS A 283 14.91 22.79 -2.12
C HIS A 283 15.01 21.26 -2.23
N ARG A 284 14.20 20.65 -3.09
CA ARG A 284 14.17 19.20 -3.29
C ARG A 284 14.19 18.83 -4.78
N MET A 285 14.81 17.68 -5.06
CA MET A 285 14.64 16.93 -6.30
C MET A 285 13.99 15.60 -5.99
N PHE A 286 13.38 14.98 -6.99
CA PHE A 286 12.78 13.67 -6.89
C PHE A 286 13.40 12.72 -7.89
N LEU A 287 13.63 11.48 -7.45
CA LEU A 287 13.98 10.37 -8.30
C LEU A 287 12.79 9.44 -8.34
N VAL A 288 12.32 9.14 -9.55
CA VAL A 288 11.21 8.23 -9.79
C VAL A 288 11.78 6.95 -10.36
N LEU A 289 11.68 5.87 -9.58
CA LEU A 289 12.08 4.55 -10.03
C LEU A 289 10.88 3.83 -10.65
N HIS A 290 11.00 3.46 -11.92
CA HIS A 290 10.04 2.65 -12.66
C HIS A 290 10.59 1.23 -12.85
N VAL A 291 9.75 0.21 -12.75
CA VAL A 291 10.11 -1.17 -13.13
C VAL A 291 9.69 -1.37 -14.57
N ASP A 292 10.65 -1.58 -15.46
CA ASP A 292 10.38 -1.81 -16.89
C ASP A 292 9.87 -3.24 -17.13
N GLU A 293 9.26 -3.48 -18.30
CA GLU A 293 8.73 -4.80 -18.71
C GLU A 293 9.83 -5.86 -18.96
#